data_AF-A0A6V7Y001-F1
#
_entry.id   AF-A0A6V7Y001-F1
#
_cell.length_a   1.000
_cell.length_b   1.000
_cell.length_c   1.000
_cell.angle_alpha   90.00
_cell.angle_beta   90.00
_cell.angle_gamma   90.00
#
_symmetry.space_group_name_H-M   'P 1'
#
loop_
_entity.id
_entity.type
_entity.pdbx_description
1 polymer ?
#
loop_
_entity_poly.entity_id
_entity_poly.type
_entity_poly.pdbx_seq_one_letter_code
_entity_poly.pdbx_strand_id
1 'polypeptide(L)' 'MTDCQPLPDGSILVTVIGQLKTDDDPVNSFNHCFVLKPNTTGSFYISNEIFRLILH' A
#
# COMPACT_ATOMS: atom_id res chain seq x y z
N MET A 1 -1.40 8.02 -7.15
CA MET A 1 -1.57 6.94 -8.15
C MET A 1 -1.58 5.60 -7.44
N THR A 2 -2.31 4.63 -7.98
CA THR A 2 -2.41 3.29 -7.41
C THR A 2 -2.29 2.28 -8.53
N ASP A 3 -1.32 1.36 -8.40
CA ASP A 3 -1.11 0.27 -9.33
C ASP A 3 -1.25 -1.08 -8.60
N CYS A 4 -1.92 -2.02 -9.26
CA CYS A 4 -2.19 -3.36 -8.73
C CYS A 4 -1.67 -4.41 -9.71
N GLN A 5 -0.95 -5.42 -9.20
CA GLN A 5 -0.41 -6.52 -9.99
C GLN A 5 -0.77 -7.86 -9.33
N PRO A 6 -1.24 -8.87 -10.08
CA PRO A 6 -1.47 -10.20 -9.54
C PRO A 6 -0.15 -10.91 -9.22
N LEU A 7 -0.17 -11.76 -8.19
CA LEU A 7 0.91 -12.67 -7.85
C LEU A 7 0.50 -14.14 -8.11
N PRO A 8 1.45 -15.08 -8.29
CA PRO A 8 1.14 -16.46 -8.65
C PRO A 8 0.25 -17.23 -7.67
N ASP A 9 0.22 -16.85 -6.40
CA ASP A 9 -0.56 -17.50 -5.34
C ASP A 9 -1.98 -16.91 -5.17
N GLY A 10 -2.42 -16.08 -6.11
CA GLY A 10 -3.70 -15.36 -6.04
C GLY A 10 -3.67 -14.12 -5.15
N SER A 11 -2.51 -13.77 -4.59
CA SER A 11 -2.31 -12.49 -3.90
C SER A 11 -2.24 -11.33 -4.89
N ILE A 12 -2.34 -10.11 -4.36
CA ILE A 12 -2.26 -8.88 -5.13
C ILE A 12 -1.17 -8.01 -4.50
N LEU A 13 -0.18 -7.62 -5.30
CA LEU A 13 0.75 -6.55 -4.94
C LEU A 13 0.09 -5.21 -5.28
N VAL A 14 -0.04 -4.33 -4.29
CA VAL A 14 -0.58 -2.98 -4.45
C VAL A 14 0.52 -1.97 -4.13
N THR A 15 0.70 -0.99 -5.01
CA THR A 15 1.59 0.15 -4.80
C THR A 15 0.80 1.43 -4.88
N VAL A 16 0.92 2.27 -3.86
CA VAL A 16 0.27 3.58 -3.76
C VAL A 16 1.36 4.64 -3.62
N ILE A 17 1.33 5.63 -4.49
CA ILE A 17 2.16 6.84 -4.38
C ILE A 17 1.22 8.01 -4.19
N GLY A 18 1.45 8.79 -3.15
CA GLY A 18 0.56 9.88 -2.78
C GLY A 18 1.24 10.95 -1.95
N GLN A 19 0.42 11.87 -1.48
CA GLN A 19 0.82 12.89 -0.53
C GLN A 19 -0.14 12.84 0.66
N LEU A 20 0.38 13.10 1.85
CA LEU A 20 -0.39 13.20 3.08
C LEU A 20 -0.05 14.50 3.81
N LYS A 21 -0.99 14.99 4.61
CA LYS A 21 -0.78 16.06 5.57
C LYS A 21 -1.16 15.54 6.94
N THR A 22 -0.27 15.71 7.92
CA THR A 22 -0.54 15.39 9.32
C THR A 22 -0.59 16.71 10.07
N ASP A 23 -1.69 16.97 10.78
CA ASP A 23 -1.88 18.20 11.57
C ASP A 23 -1.56 19.49 10.79
N ASP A 24 -0.64 20.30 11.32
CA ASP A 24 -0.13 21.53 10.74
C ASP A 24 1.20 21.37 10.01
N ASP A 25 1.72 20.13 9.90
CA ASP A 25 2.96 19.86 9.17
C ASP A 25 2.79 20.12 7.65
N PRO A 26 3.90 20.38 6.94
CA PRO A 26 3.90 20.44 5.49
C PRO A 26 3.35 19.16 4.86
N VAL A 27 2.78 19.28 3.66
CA VAL A 27 2.37 18.12 2.86
C VAL A 27 3.62 17.32 2.49
N ASN A 28 3.64 16.04 2.84
CA ASN A 28 4.74 15.12 2.54
C ASN A 28 4.31 14.07 1.53
N SER A 29 5.22 13.71 0.62
CA SER A 29 4.98 12.60 -0.30
C SER A 29 5.26 11.27 0.37
N PHE A 30 4.59 10.20 -0.05
CA PHE A 30 4.80 8.85 0.47
C PHE A 30 4.72 7.80 -0.63
N ASN A 31 5.39 6.67 -0.38
CA ASN A 31 5.20 5.41 -1.09
C ASN A 31 4.68 4.37 -0.10
N HIS A 32 3.59 3.68 -0.45
CA HIS A 32 2.97 2.66 0.39
C HIS A 32 2.71 1.42 -0.45
N CYS A 33 3.34 0.31 -0.07
CA CYS A 33 3.19 -0.97 -0.75
C CYS A 33 2.59 -2.00 0.21
N PHE A 34 1.64 -2.80 -0.25
CA PHE A 34 1.12 -3.91 0.53
C PHE A 34 0.77 -5.12 -0.35
N VAL A 35 0.87 -6.32 0.24
CA VAL A 35 0.46 -7.57 -0.39
C VAL A 35 -0.86 -8.02 0.22
N LEU A 36 -1.92 -7.99 -0.58
CA LEU A 36 -3.23 -8.52 -0.22
C LEU A 36 -3.26 -10.02 -0.48
N LYS A 37 -3.44 -10.83 0.57
CA LYS A 37 -3.63 -12.28 0.46
C LYS A 37 -5.10 -12.64 0.57
N PRO A 38 -5.62 -13.51 -0.30
CA PRO A 38 -6.97 -14.04 -0.13
C PRO A 38 -7.03 -14.93 1.10
N ASN A 39 -8.18 -14.94 1.78
CA ASN A 39 -8.51 -15.92 2.80
C ASN A 39 -9.56 -16.91 2.31
N THR A 40 -9.83 -17.93 3.12
CA THR A 40 -10.75 -19.02 2.78
C THR A 40 -12.22 -18.59 2.70
N THR A 41 -12.56 -17.40 3.19
CA THR A 41 -13.92 -16.85 3.19
C THR A 41 -14.18 -15.89 2.02
N GLY A 42 -13.24 -15.79 1.05
CA GLY A 42 -13.39 -14.95 -0.13
C GLY A 42 -13.10 -13.46 0.08
N SER A 43 -12.43 -13.11 1.18
CA SER A 43 -11.97 -11.75 1.49
C SER A 43 -10.44 -11.68 1.48
N PHE A 44 -9.87 -10.47 1.61
CA PHE A 44 -8.43 -10.26 1.60
C PHE A 44 -7.94 -9.70 2.93
N TYR A 45 -6.69 -9.97 3.28
CA TYR A 45 -5.98 -9.34 4.38
C TYR A 45 -4.60 -8.85 3.93
N ILE A 46 -4.06 -7.85 4.63
CA ILE A 46 -2.71 -7.34 4.39
C ILE A 46 -1.72 -8.32 5.03
N SER A 47 -0.97 -9.03 4.20
CA SER A 47 0.05 -10.00 4.66
C SER A 47 1.42 -9.36 4.84
N ASN A 48 1.72 -8.33 4.06
CA ASN A 48 2.93 -7.52 4.15
C ASN A 48 2.55 -6.07 3.88
N GLU A 49 3.19 -5.15 4.60
CA GLU A 49 2.99 -3.71 4.47
C GLU A 49 4.34 -3.00 4.61
N ILE A 50 4.61 -2.06 3.70
CA ILE A 50 5.75 -1.16 3.77
C ILE A 50 5.25 0.25 3.48
N PHE A 51 5.35 1.11 4.48
CA PHE A 51 5.13 2.54 4.33
C PHE A 51 6.46 3.29 4.37
N ARG A 52 6.67 4.21 3.42
CA ARG A 52 7.84 5.10 3.38
C ARG A 52 7.39 6.53 3.15
N LEU A 53 7.58 7.37 4.16
CA LEU A 53 7.51 8.82 4.02
C LEU A 53 8.74 9.32 3.25
N ILE A 54 8.54 10.20 2.28
CA ILE A 54 9.62 10.85 1.54
C ILE A 54 9.92 12.17 2.23
N LEU A 55 11.01 12.17 3.01
CA LEU A 55 11.55 13.34 3.66
C LEU A 55 12.58 14.00 2.75
N HIS A 56 12.56 15.33 2.67
CA HIS A 56 13.52 16.15 1.93
C HIS A 56 14.86 16.25 2.67
#